data_AF-A0A250ID61-F1
#
_entry.id   AF-A0A250ID61-F1
#
_cell.length_a   1.000
_cell.length_b   1.000
_cell.length_c   1.000
_cell.angle_alpha   90.00
_cell.angle_beta   90.00
_cell.angle_gamma   90.00
#
_symmetry.space_group_name_H-M   'P 1'
#
loop_
_entity.id
_entity.type
_entity.pdbx_description
1 polymer ?
#
loop_
_entity_poly.entity_id
_entity_poly.type
_entity_poly.pdbx_seq_one_letter_code
_entity_poly.pdbx_strand_id
1 'polypeptide(L)'
;MTAKRVMSGGRVRPDTREGWPLTPGRRKLGDFVRSAVLILVLSWLFVPRAHAACTAEGVHVFPAPGSVVPTNTRFLLEGVGPLAERVAALPGRILRMQTAGHEVEVRIQRGWTSTLGRATVVLRLSEPLRAGQSYTLRLDDVLPGVKVLNGGGSTAPEWISGRGQDVARPRWLKRPAVREGISRRTRDGSERFVKLSMSLLEDSPAYVLVTLSNRQGDMASQHYITPLQNGVALLGHEACGGAFALEEGKSYRAKLEVFDAAGNTAPAVPPLLFEAPVAILENR
;
A
#
# COMPACT_ATOMS: atom_id res chain seq x y z
N MET A 1 -2.52 60.52 37.93
CA MET A 1 -2.79 60.75 36.50
C MET A 1 -3.96 59.83 36.12
N THR A 2 -5.21 60.08 36.48
CA THR A 2 -6.09 61.24 36.22
C THR A 2 -6.33 61.49 34.73
N ALA A 3 -7.43 60.94 34.19
CA ALA A 3 -8.32 61.68 33.29
C ALA A 3 -9.69 60.98 33.22
N LYS A 4 -10.71 61.78 33.51
CA LYS A 4 -12.15 61.49 33.62
C LYS A 4 -12.84 62.52 32.71
N ARG A 5 -13.77 62.12 31.84
CA ARG A 5 -14.80 62.99 31.18
C ARG A 5 -15.82 62.05 30.54
N VAL A 6 -17.09 61.93 30.97
CA VAL A 6 -18.22 62.87 31.15
C VAL A 6 -18.87 63.34 29.84
N MET A 7 -19.99 62.65 29.55
CA MET A 7 -21.34 63.07 29.10
C MET A 7 -21.57 64.11 27.98
N SER A 8 -22.44 63.73 27.04
CA SER A 8 -23.65 64.44 26.56
C SER A 8 -24.23 63.62 25.40
N GLY A 9 -25.51 63.25 25.27
CA GLY A 9 -26.73 63.98 25.58
C GLY A 9 -27.38 64.43 24.27
N GLY A 10 -28.20 63.59 23.64
CA GLY A 10 -28.93 63.92 22.41
C GLY A 10 -30.15 63.04 22.22
N ARG A 11 -31.32 63.55 22.62
CA ARG A 11 -32.64 62.93 22.48
C ARG A 11 -33.31 63.55 21.25
N VAL A 12 -33.64 62.77 20.22
CA VAL A 12 -34.55 63.17 19.13
C VAL A 12 -35.70 62.16 19.08
N ARG A 13 -36.92 62.69 19.04
CA ARG A 13 -38.22 62.00 19.08
C ARG A 13 -38.69 61.66 17.65
N PRO A 14 -39.80 60.92 17.51
CA PRO A 14 -40.02 59.93 16.46
C PRO A 14 -40.61 60.54 15.18
N ASP A 15 -40.42 59.84 14.07
CA ASP A 15 -41.22 60.03 12.87
C ASP A 15 -41.61 58.67 12.28
N THR A 16 -42.55 58.73 11.36
CA THR A 16 -43.76 57.95 11.34
C THR A 16 -43.74 57.03 10.12
N ARG A 17 -44.36 55.86 10.26
CA ARG A 17 -45.03 55.06 9.21
C ARG A 17 -44.53 55.21 7.76
N GLU A 18 -43.88 54.16 7.25
CA GLU A 18 -44.11 53.70 5.88
C GLU A 18 -44.38 52.20 5.88
N GLY A 19 -45.62 51.85 5.52
CA GLY A 19 -46.08 50.48 5.40
C GLY A 19 -45.60 49.87 4.08
N TRP A 20 -44.89 48.76 4.19
CA TRP A 20 -44.61 47.88 3.06
C TRP A 20 -45.71 46.83 2.96
N PRO A 21 -46.47 46.75 1.85
CA PRO A 21 -47.32 45.60 1.60
C PRO A 21 -46.42 44.46 1.09
N LEU A 22 -45.95 43.63 2.01
CA LEU A 22 -45.48 42.29 1.64
C LEU A 22 -46.72 41.43 1.43
N THR A 23 -47.22 41.38 0.20
CA THR A 23 -48.05 40.27 -0.25
C THR A 23 -47.15 39.02 -0.32
N PRO A 24 -47.38 38.00 0.52
CA PRO A 24 -46.70 36.72 0.33
C PRO A 24 -47.31 36.08 -0.91
N GLY A 25 -46.62 36.22 -2.04
CA GLY A 25 -46.89 35.39 -3.20
C GLY A 25 -46.82 33.93 -2.77
N ARG A 26 -47.97 33.25 -2.71
CA ARG A 26 -48.08 31.80 -2.56
C ARG A 26 -47.29 31.14 -3.70
N ARG A 27 -45.99 30.97 -3.53
CA ARG A 27 -45.25 29.98 -4.30
C ARG A 27 -45.80 28.64 -3.84
N LYS A 28 -46.34 27.87 -4.79
CA LYS A 28 -46.92 26.56 -4.53
C LYS A 28 -45.86 25.71 -3.83
N LEU A 29 -46.20 25.19 -2.65
CA LEU A 29 -45.32 24.35 -1.82
C LEU A 29 -44.66 23.21 -2.63
N GLY A 30 -45.32 22.75 -3.71
CA GLY A 30 -44.80 21.74 -4.63
C GLY A 30 -43.57 22.16 -5.45
N ASP A 31 -43.38 23.44 -5.75
CA ASP A 31 -42.23 23.91 -6.53
C ASP A 31 -40.95 23.96 -5.67
N PHE A 32 -41.09 24.27 -4.37
CA PHE A 32 -39.96 24.28 -3.43
C PHE A 32 -39.45 22.86 -3.14
N VAL A 33 -40.37 21.89 -3.01
CA VAL A 33 -40.02 20.47 -2.83
C VAL A 33 -39.34 19.91 -4.08
N ARG A 34 -39.81 20.25 -5.28
CA ARG A 34 -39.17 19.83 -6.54
C ARG A 34 -37.77 20.40 -6.71
N SER A 35 -37.55 21.67 -6.37
CA SER A 35 -36.21 22.27 -6.42
C SER A 35 -35.24 21.68 -5.38
N ALA A 36 -35.70 21.39 -4.16
CA ALA A 36 -34.87 20.78 -3.13
C ALA A 36 -34.45 19.34 -3.48
N VAL A 37 -35.37 18.53 -4.04
CA VAL A 37 -35.05 17.17 -4.52
C VAL A 37 -34.07 17.22 -5.68
N LEU A 38 -34.25 18.17 -6.62
CA LEU A 38 -33.32 18.32 -7.74
C LEU A 38 -31.91 18.71 -7.28
N ILE A 39 -31.78 19.60 -6.29
CA ILE A 39 -30.47 19.99 -5.73
C ILE A 39 -29.82 18.82 -4.97
N LEU A 40 -30.59 18.02 -4.22
CA LEU A 40 -30.09 16.81 -3.54
C LEU A 40 -29.63 15.73 -4.56
N VAL A 41 -30.37 15.55 -5.65
CA VAL A 41 -29.98 14.63 -6.73
C VAL A 41 -28.76 15.14 -7.49
N LEU A 42 -28.67 16.45 -7.79
CA LEU A 42 -27.50 17.04 -8.44
C LEU A 42 -26.25 16.95 -7.56
N SER A 43 -26.39 17.23 -6.25
CA SER A 43 -25.25 17.13 -5.32
C SER A 43 -24.78 15.68 -5.13
N TRP A 44 -25.65 14.69 -5.30
CA TRP A 44 -25.25 13.27 -5.39
C TRP A 44 -24.52 12.92 -6.69
N LEU A 45 -24.92 13.52 -7.82
CA LEU A 45 -24.28 13.29 -9.13
C LEU A 45 -22.91 13.98 -9.26
N PHE A 46 -22.67 15.04 -8.48
CA PHE A 46 -21.45 15.83 -8.51
C PHE A 46 -20.57 15.67 -7.27
N VAL A 47 -20.69 14.60 -6.47
CA VAL A 47 -19.66 14.30 -5.48
C VAL A 47 -18.40 13.96 -6.25
N PRO A 48 -17.36 14.84 -6.31
CA PRO A 48 -16.10 14.43 -6.91
C PRO A 48 -15.61 13.26 -6.08
N ARG A 49 -15.46 12.09 -6.70
CA ARG A 49 -14.68 11.03 -6.07
C ARG A 49 -13.30 11.63 -5.88
N ALA A 50 -12.96 11.96 -4.65
CA ALA A 50 -11.62 12.37 -4.25
C ALA A 50 -10.71 11.15 -4.42
N HIS A 51 -10.37 10.84 -5.67
CA HIS A 51 -9.32 9.91 -5.99
C HIS A 51 -8.02 10.66 -5.71
N ALA A 52 -7.26 10.17 -4.73
CA ALA A 52 -5.84 10.49 -4.67
C ALA A 52 -5.25 10.36 -6.07
N ALA A 53 -4.41 11.30 -6.49
CA ALA A 53 -3.76 11.27 -7.80
C ALA A 53 -2.66 10.19 -7.80
N CYS A 54 -3.07 8.92 -7.75
CA CYS A 54 -2.17 7.79 -7.76
C CYS A 54 -1.66 7.58 -9.18
N THR A 55 -0.51 8.17 -9.48
CA THR A 55 0.10 8.11 -10.82
C THR A 55 0.99 6.88 -11.02
N ALA A 56 1.30 6.14 -9.94
CA ALA A 56 2.11 4.94 -10.02
C ALA A 56 1.27 3.75 -10.50
N GLU A 57 1.50 3.32 -11.74
CA GLU A 57 0.92 2.12 -12.34
C GLU A 57 2.04 1.24 -12.88
N GLY A 58 2.03 -0.04 -12.52
CA GLY A 58 3.03 -1.00 -12.95
C GLY A 58 3.07 -2.21 -12.03
N VAL A 59 4.19 -2.93 -12.12
CA VAL A 59 4.47 -4.06 -11.25
C VAL A 59 5.80 -3.88 -10.54
N HIS A 60 5.90 -4.41 -9.33
CA HIS A 60 7.19 -4.70 -8.73
C HIS A 60 7.50 -6.18 -8.91
N VAL A 61 8.76 -6.48 -9.22
CA VAL A 61 9.25 -7.86 -9.22
C VAL A 61 10.32 -8.01 -8.15
N PHE A 62 10.23 -9.07 -7.35
CA PHE A 62 11.20 -9.36 -6.31
C PHE A 62 11.80 -10.76 -6.48
N PRO A 63 13.13 -10.96 -6.34
CA PRO A 63 14.18 -9.95 -6.17
C PRO A 63 14.15 -8.84 -7.24
N ALA A 64 14.63 -7.65 -6.88
CA ALA A 64 14.65 -6.54 -7.82
C ALA A 64 15.51 -6.91 -9.05
N PRO A 65 15.11 -6.52 -10.27
CA PRO A 65 15.90 -6.76 -11.48
C PRO A 65 17.33 -6.21 -11.34
N GLY A 66 18.29 -6.90 -11.97
CA GLY A 66 19.72 -6.60 -11.93
C GLY A 66 20.48 -7.25 -10.77
N SER A 67 19.80 -7.92 -9.83
CA SER A 67 20.46 -8.65 -8.74
C SER A 67 20.98 -10.02 -9.19
N VAL A 68 21.93 -10.57 -8.43
CA VAL A 68 22.32 -11.99 -8.51
C VAL A 68 21.36 -12.82 -7.65
N VAL A 69 20.87 -13.94 -8.16
CA VAL A 69 19.86 -14.77 -7.48
C VAL A 69 20.23 -16.26 -7.51
N PRO A 70 19.94 -17.07 -6.47
CA PRO A 70 20.13 -18.52 -6.52
C PRO A 70 19.42 -19.18 -7.70
N THR A 71 19.90 -20.34 -8.16
CA THR A 71 19.31 -21.00 -9.34
C THR A 71 17.90 -21.55 -9.11
N ASN A 72 17.49 -21.72 -7.85
CA ASN A 72 16.14 -22.14 -7.44
C ASN A 72 15.29 -20.98 -6.90
N THR A 73 15.61 -19.74 -7.27
CA THR A 73 14.88 -18.55 -6.81
C THR A 73 13.40 -18.60 -7.14
N ARG A 74 12.58 -18.20 -6.17
CA ARG A 74 11.17 -17.87 -6.33
C ARG A 74 11.06 -16.37 -6.51
N PHE A 75 10.35 -15.95 -7.56
CA PHE A 75 10.09 -14.54 -7.77
C PHE A 75 8.71 -14.18 -7.24
N LEU A 76 8.53 -12.94 -6.83
CA LEU A 76 7.25 -12.37 -6.46
C LEU A 76 6.91 -11.28 -7.47
N LEU A 77 5.70 -11.30 -7.99
CA LEU A 77 5.17 -10.26 -8.87
C LEU A 77 4.04 -9.56 -8.15
N GLU A 78 4.23 -8.28 -7.85
CA GLU A 78 3.24 -7.44 -7.17
C GLU A 78 2.65 -6.43 -8.15
N GLY A 79 1.32 -6.37 -8.24
CA GLY A 79 0.61 -5.33 -8.99
C GLY A 79 0.33 -4.10 -8.13
N VAL A 80 0.58 -2.92 -8.69
CA VAL A 80 0.34 -1.61 -8.04
C VAL A 80 -0.76 -0.87 -8.78
N GLY A 81 -1.65 -0.23 -8.01
CA GLY A 81 -2.76 0.54 -8.55
C GLY A 81 -3.70 -0.35 -9.39
N PRO A 82 -4.13 0.10 -10.58
CA PRO A 82 -5.03 -0.67 -11.45
C PRO A 82 -4.52 -2.05 -11.86
N LEU A 83 -3.20 -2.30 -11.81
CA LEU A 83 -2.64 -3.61 -12.18
C LEU A 83 -2.76 -4.67 -11.09
N ALA A 84 -3.13 -4.33 -9.85
CA ALA A 84 -3.30 -5.30 -8.78
C ALA A 84 -4.33 -6.38 -9.14
N GLU A 85 -5.49 -5.99 -9.70
CA GLU A 85 -6.53 -6.94 -10.11
C GLU A 85 -6.06 -7.87 -11.24
N ARG A 86 -5.32 -7.31 -12.22
CA ARG A 86 -4.75 -8.08 -13.32
C ARG A 86 -3.74 -9.11 -12.81
N VAL A 87 -2.87 -8.72 -11.87
CA VAL A 87 -1.90 -9.62 -11.24
C VAL A 87 -2.62 -10.71 -10.43
N ALA A 88 -3.66 -10.37 -9.67
CA ALA A 88 -4.44 -11.33 -8.89
C ALA A 88 -5.12 -12.41 -9.76
N ALA A 89 -5.40 -12.11 -11.03
CA ALA A 89 -6.02 -13.02 -11.99
C ALA A 89 -5.02 -13.92 -12.75
N LEU A 90 -3.71 -13.74 -12.54
CA LEU A 90 -2.67 -14.54 -13.20
C LEU A 90 -2.49 -16.00 -12.72
N PRO A 91 -2.85 -16.40 -11.47
CA PRO A 91 -2.62 -17.78 -11.03
C PRO A 91 -3.18 -18.83 -11.98
N GLY A 92 -2.38 -19.87 -12.26
CA GLY A 92 -2.70 -20.92 -13.23
C GLY A 92 -2.20 -20.65 -14.65
N ARG A 93 -1.74 -19.42 -14.95
CA ARG A 93 -1.03 -19.12 -16.19
C ARG A 93 0.46 -19.49 -16.08
N ILE A 94 1.10 -19.50 -17.25
CA ILE A 94 2.51 -19.82 -17.41
C ILE A 94 3.23 -18.60 -17.98
N LEU A 95 4.41 -18.32 -17.42
CA LEU A 95 5.42 -17.36 -17.86
C LEU A 95 6.69 -18.10 -18.25
N ARG A 96 7.67 -17.39 -18.80
CA ARG A 96 8.97 -17.96 -19.17
C ARG A 96 10.12 -17.11 -18.66
N MET A 97 11.15 -17.76 -18.12
CA MET A 97 12.49 -17.17 -18.00
C MET A 97 13.35 -17.68 -19.15
N GLN A 98 14.08 -16.78 -19.81
CA GLN A 98 14.84 -17.10 -21.01
C GLN A 98 16.27 -16.58 -20.94
N THR A 99 17.18 -17.38 -21.47
CA THR A 99 18.56 -17.01 -21.81
C THR A 99 18.94 -17.71 -23.12
N ALA A 100 20.15 -17.47 -23.63
CA ALA A 100 20.62 -18.10 -24.86
C ALA A 100 20.65 -19.64 -24.71
N GLY A 101 19.83 -20.34 -25.50
CA GLY A 101 19.78 -21.81 -25.53
C GLY A 101 19.20 -22.46 -24.28
N HIS A 102 18.48 -21.72 -23.43
CA HIS A 102 17.74 -22.27 -22.29
C HIS A 102 16.51 -21.44 -21.95
N GLU A 103 15.39 -22.13 -21.81
CA GLU A 103 14.11 -21.56 -21.42
C GLU A 103 13.57 -22.37 -20.25
N VAL A 104 13.05 -21.67 -19.23
CA VAL A 104 12.47 -22.27 -18.03
C VAL A 104 11.03 -21.81 -17.91
N GLU A 105 10.12 -22.77 -17.76
CA GLU A 105 8.71 -22.49 -17.47
C GLU A 105 8.58 -21.89 -16.07
N VAL A 106 7.75 -20.86 -15.95
CA VAL A 106 7.46 -20.17 -14.70
C VAL A 106 5.97 -20.30 -14.43
N ARG A 107 5.61 -21.13 -13.44
CA ARG A 107 4.22 -21.30 -13.03
C ARG A 107 3.82 -20.19 -12.10
N ILE A 108 2.71 -19.53 -12.41
CA ILE A 108 2.16 -18.48 -11.56
C ILE A 108 1.24 -19.12 -10.53
N GLN A 109 1.64 -19.04 -9.27
CA GLN A 109 0.89 -19.53 -8.12
C GLN A 109 0.19 -18.38 -7.41
N ARG A 110 -0.95 -18.68 -6.78
CA ARG A 110 -1.65 -17.71 -5.93
C ARG A 110 -0.72 -17.27 -4.80
N GLY A 111 -0.58 -15.96 -4.65
CA GLY A 111 0.09 -15.35 -3.50
C GLY A 111 -0.95 -14.72 -2.57
N TRP A 112 -0.80 -13.43 -2.31
CA TRP A 112 -1.55 -12.70 -1.29
C TRP A 112 -2.20 -11.45 -1.87
N THR A 113 -3.34 -11.07 -1.32
CA THR A 113 -4.04 -9.83 -1.66
C THR A 113 -4.22 -9.02 -0.38
N SER A 114 -3.78 -7.77 -0.41
CA SER A 114 -4.00 -6.83 0.68
C SER A 114 -5.42 -6.27 0.63
N THR A 115 -5.95 -5.90 1.79
CA THR A 115 -7.18 -5.11 1.91
C THR A 115 -7.04 -3.70 1.34
N LEU A 116 -5.81 -3.25 1.04
CA LEU A 116 -5.50 -1.93 0.49
C LEU A 116 -5.05 -1.97 -0.97
N GLY A 117 -5.63 -2.88 -1.75
CA GLY A 117 -5.53 -2.84 -3.22
C GLY A 117 -4.16 -3.24 -3.78
N ARG A 118 -3.37 -4.01 -3.03
CA ARG A 118 -2.17 -4.66 -3.56
C ARG A 118 -2.41 -6.16 -3.75
N ALA A 119 -1.79 -6.74 -4.78
CA ALA A 119 -1.83 -8.17 -5.02
C ALA A 119 -0.47 -8.68 -5.44
N THR A 120 -0.04 -9.77 -4.83
CA THR A 120 1.20 -10.47 -5.16
C THR A 120 0.91 -11.90 -5.58
N VAL A 121 1.58 -12.36 -6.63
CA VAL A 121 1.64 -13.77 -7.02
C VAL A 121 3.05 -14.32 -6.86
N VAL A 122 3.14 -15.63 -6.66
CA VAL A 122 4.42 -16.33 -6.56
C VAL A 122 4.75 -16.94 -7.92
N LEU A 123 5.93 -16.64 -8.45
CA LEU A 123 6.45 -17.16 -9.69
C LEU A 123 7.41 -18.31 -9.38
N ARG A 124 7.00 -19.53 -9.69
CA ARG A 124 7.76 -20.74 -9.39
C ARG A 124 8.35 -21.33 -10.66
N LEU A 125 9.67 -21.47 -10.68
CA LEU A 125 10.40 -22.13 -11.76
C LEU A 125 10.04 -23.62 -11.82
N SER A 126 9.89 -24.18 -13.02
CA SER A 126 9.69 -25.61 -13.25
C SER A 126 10.96 -26.43 -12.98
N GLU A 127 12.11 -25.81 -13.22
CA GLU A 127 13.44 -26.37 -13.02
C GLU A 127 14.44 -25.27 -12.61
N PRO A 128 15.58 -25.62 -11.98
CA PRO A 128 16.60 -24.64 -11.63
C PRO A 128 17.20 -23.95 -12.88
N LEU A 129 17.56 -22.68 -12.72
CA LEU A 129 18.33 -21.93 -13.72
C LEU A 129 19.75 -22.54 -13.89
N ARG A 130 20.35 -22.36 -15.07
CA ARG A 130 21.76 -22.68 -15.27
C ARG A 130 22.62 -21.61 -14.62
N ALA A 131 23.62 -22.01 -13.85
CA ALA A 131 24.47 -21.08 -13.11
C ALA A 131 25.22 -20.08 -14.01
N GLY A 132 25.40 -18.85 -13.53
CA GLY A 132 26.20 -17.81 -14.17
C GLY A 132 25.62 -17.23 -15.46
N GLN A 133 24.36 -17.53 -15.78
CA GLN A 133 23.67 -17.03 -16.96
C GLN A 133 22.76 -15.85 -16.62
N SER A 134 22.57 -14.95 -17.58
CA SER A 134 21.62 -13.85 -17.49
C SER A 134 20.26 -14.30 -18.02
N TYR A 135 19.22 -14.21 -17.19
CA TYR A 135 17.85 -14.61 -17.53
C TYR A 135 16.90 -13.41 -17.53
N THR A 136 16.14 -13.29 -18.61
CA THR A 136 15.04 -12.33 -18.74
C THR A 136 13.70 -13.00 -18.44
N LEU A 137 12.84 -12.36 -17.64
CA LEU A 137 11.45 -12.81 -17.44
C LEU A 137 10.53 -12.20 -18.50
N ARG A 138 9.81 -13.04 -19.23
CA ARG A 138 8.91 -12.66 -20.32
C ARG A 138 7.54 -12.19 -19.81
N LEU A 139 7.49 -11.06 -19.11
CA LEU A 139 6.24 -10.51 -18.56
C LEU A 139 5.18 -10.23 -19.64
N ASP A 140 5.60 -9.85 -20.85
CA ASP A 140 4.69 -9.58 -21.97
C ASP A 140 3.78 -10.75 -22.34
N ASP A 141 4.14 -11.99 -22.01
CA ASP A 141 3.32 -13.17 -22.27
C ASP A 141 1.99 -13.13 -21.51
N VAL A 142 1.93 -12.44 -20.37
CA VAL A 142 0.72 -12.38 -19.51
C VAL A 142 0.30 -10.95 -19.16
N LEU A 143 1.22 -9.98 -19.20
CA LEU A 143 0.99 -8.57 -18.96
C LEU A 143 1.71 -7.73 -20.04
N PRO A 144 1.17 -7.64 -21.27
CA PRO A 144 1.81 -6.90 -22.36
C PRO A 144 2.07 -5.44 -22.02
N GLY A 145 3.29 -4.96 -22.28
CA GLY A 145 3.71 -3.56 -22.15
C GLY A 145 3.80 -3.06 -20.71
N VAL A 146 3.82 -3.96 -19.72
CA VAL A 146 3.83 -3.56 -18.31
C VAL A 146 5.17 -2.97 -17.89
N LYS A 147 5.14 -1.86 -17.16
CA LYS A 147 6.33 -1.24 -16.58
C LYS A 147 6.72 -1.93 -15.28
N VAL A 148 7.99 -2.31 -15.15
CA VAL A 148 8.56 -2.79 -13.88
C VAL A 148 9.10 -1.60 -13.08
N LEU A 149 8.39 -1.24 -12.02
CA LEU A 149 8.60 -0.02 -11.23
C LEU A 149 9.94 -0.02 -10.47
N ASN A 150 10.37 -1.19 -9.99
CA ASN A 150 11.67 -1.36 -9.32
C ASN A 150 12.78 -1.90 -10.24
N GLY A 151 12.60 -1.79 -11.56
CA GLY A 151 13.56 -2.22 -12.59
C GLY A 151 13.91 -1.11 -13.58
N GLY A 152 13.89 0.16 -13.13
CA GLY A 152 14.14 1.32 -14.00
C GLY A 152 13.07 1.56 -15.06
N GLY A 153 11.87 0.97 -14.91
CA GLY A 153 10.79 1.08 -15.89
C GLY A 153 10.92 0.14 -17.09
N SER A 154 11.88 -0.80 -17.07
CA SER A 154 12.01 -1.85 -18.09
C SER A 154 10.73 -2.69 -18.20
N THR A 155 10.43 -3.18 -19.39
CA THR A 155 9.39 -4.20 -19.64
C THR A 155 9.97 -5.62 -19.65
N ALA A 156 11.30 -5.74 -19.67
CA ALA A 156 12.04 -7.00 -19.72
C ALA A 156 13.01 -7.05 -18.53
N PRO A 157 12.52 -7.40 -17.33
CA PRO A 157 13.37 -7.49 -16.15
C PRO A 157 14.32 -8.70 -16.25
N GLU A 158 15.55 -8.51 -15.81
CA GLU A 158 16.66 -9.45 -15.98
C GLU A 158 17.41 -9.70 -14.65
N TRP A 159 17.94 -10.91 -14.47
CA TRP A 159 18.77 -11.30 -13.33
C TRP A 159 19.94 -12.18 -13.77
N ILE A 160 21.02 -12.15 -12.98
CA ILE A 160 22.13 -13.09 -13.12
C ILE A 160 21.90 -14.25 -12.16
N SER A 161 21.89 -15.46 -12.68
CA SER A 161 21.84 -16.67 -11.87
C SER A 161 23.17 -16.92 -11.15
N GLY A 162 23.09 -17.24 -9.86
CA GLY A 162 24.23 -17.52 -8.99
C GLY A 162 24.88 -18.87 -9.27
N ARG A 163 25.75 -19.30 -8.37
CA ARG A 163 26.58 -20.52 -8.55
C ARG A 163 25.80 -21.83 -8.43
N GLY A 164 24.61 -21.81 -7.84
CA GLY A 164 23.84 -23.02 -7.60
C GLY A 164 22.56 -22.74 -6.82
N GLN A 165 21.95 -23.82 -6.37
CA GLN A 165 20.74 -23.77 -5.56
C GLN A 165 21.08 -23.33 -4.14
N ASP A 166 20.18 -22.57 -3.55
CA ASP A 166 20.24 -22.22 -2.14
C ASP A 166 19.28 -23.08 -1.33
N VAL A 167 19.85 -23.81 -0.38
CA VAL A 167 19.15 -24.70 0.57
C VAL A 167 19.44 -24.31 2.02
N ALA A 168 20.26 -23.28 2.23
CA ALA A 168 20.59 -22.80 3.55
C ALA A 168 19.38 -22.06 4.11
N ARG A 169 19.10 -22.25 5.40
CA ARG A 169 18.02 -21.51 6.06
C ARG A 169 18.57 -20.18 6.58
N PRO A 170 17.82 -19.07 6.46
CA PRO A 170 18.19 -17.81 7.10
C PRO A 170 18.36 -17.99 8.61
N ARG A 171 19.42 -17.41 9.17
CA ARG A 171 19.70 -17.47 10.62
C ARG A 171 19.59 -16.10 11.25
N TRP A 172 18.93 -16.00 12.41
CA TRP A 172 18.80 -14.74 13.12
C TRP A 172 20.15 -14.25 13.67
N LEU A 173 20.59 -13.09 13.21
CA LEU A 173 21.61 -12.28 13.89
C LEU A 173 20.93 -11.36 14.92
N LYS A 174 19.79 -10.79 14.54
CA LYS A 174 18.90 -10.02 15.42
C LYS A 174 17.45 -10.37 15.12
N ARG A 175 16.72 -10.83 16.13
CA ARG A 175 15.29 -11.14 16.00
C ARG A 175 14.47 -9.88 15.68
N PRO A 176 13.31 -10.04 15.03
CA PRO A 176 12.44 -8.91 14.72
C PRO A 176 12.02 -8.13 15.96
N ALA A 177 12.08 -6.80 15.84
CA ALA A 177 11.62 -5.87 16.85
C ALA A 177 11.01 -4.63 16.18
N VAL A 178 10.01 -4.05 16.82
CA VAL A 178 9.43 -2.76 16.42
C VAL A 178 10.48 -1.68 16.66
N ARG A 179 10.77 -0.86 15.65
CA ARG A 179 11.77 0.20 15.73
C ARG A 179 11.13 1.58 15.87
N GLU A 180 10.23 1.91 14.96
CA GLU A 180 9.59 3.23 14.91
C GLU A 180 8.24 3.15 14.20
N GLY A 181 7.35 4.10 14.52
CA GLY A 181 6.11 4.34 13.79
C GLY A 181 6.19 5.63 13.00
N ILE A 182 5.64 5.64 11.80
CA ILE A 182 5.51 6.81 10.94
C ILE A 182 4.03 7.04 10.69
N SER A 183 3.57 8.26 10.94
CA SER A 183 2.26 8.72 10.48
C SER A 183 2.42 10.09 9.84
N ARG A 184 1.93 10.24 8.61
CA ARG A 184 1.98 11.50 7.86
C ARG A 184 0.64 11.73 7.15
N ARG A 185 0.21 12.98 7.10
CA ARG A 185 -0.92 13.40 6.26
C ARG A 185 -0.38 14.27 5.15
N THR A 186 -0.68 13.88 3.92
CA THR A 186 -0.33 14.60 2.69
C THR A 186 -1.60 15.09 2.01
N ARG A 187 -1.46 15.87 0.94
CA ARG A 187 -2.60 16.28 0.10
C ARG A 187 -3.30 15.08 -0.55
N ASP A 188 -2.54 14.04 -0.86
CA ASP A 188 -3.03 12.86 -1.58
C ASP A 188 -3.59 11.78 -0.65
N GLY A 189 -3.35 11.88 0.66
CA GLY A 189 -3.90 10.96 1.65
C GLY A 189 -3.02 10.81 2.89
N SER A 190 -3.31 9.80 3.70
CA SER A 190 -2.53 9.47 4.89
C SER A 190 -1.58 8.31 4.64
N GLU A 191 -0.36 8.43 5.12
CA GLU A 191 0.61 7.36 5.21
C GLU A 191 0.72 6.89 6.66
N ARG A 192 0.78 5.58 6.86
CA ARG A 192 0.97 5.00 8.17
C ARG A 192 1.80 3.73 8.06
N PHE A 193 2.95 3.72 8.75
CA PHE A 193 3.85 2.57 8.76
C PHE A 193 4.36 2.28 10.17
N VAL A 194 4.59 1.00 10.44
CA VAL A 194 5.42 0.53 11.54
C VAL A 194 6.65 -0.12 10.93
N LYS A 195 7.83 0.35 11.31
CA LYS A 195 9.10 -0.24 10.89
C LYS A 195 9.47 -1.38 11.81
N LEU A 196 9.56 -2.57 11.26
CA LEU A 196 10.18 -3.71 11.92
C LEU A 196 11.65 -3.76 11.53
N SER A 197 12.52 -3.87 12.51
CA SER A 197 13.95 -4.09 12.30
C SER A 197 14.33 -5.53 12.66
N MET A 198 15.14 -6.16 11.82
CA MET A 198 15.67 -7.49 12.02
C MET A 198 16.98 -7.66 11.25
N SER A 199 17.76 -8.69 11.59
CA SER A 199 18.99 -9.00 10.88
C SER A 199 19.13 -10.51 10.74
N LEU A 200 19.47 -10.93 9.53
CA LEU A 200 19.62 -12.32 9.12
C LEU A 200 21.04 -12.51 8.59
N LEU A 201 21.62 -13.68 8.88
CA LEU A 201 22.73 -14.21 8.11
C LEU A 201 22.12 -14.94 6.92
N GLU A 202 22.08 -14.23 5.79
CA GLU A 202 21.46 -14.64 4.54
C GLU A 202 22.13 -13.85 3.39
N ASP A 203 22.47 -14.54 2.30
CA ASP A 203 23.16 -13.94 1.15
C ASP A 203 22.16 -13.45 0.08
N SER A 204 20.95 -14.02 0.07
CA SER A 204 19.90 -13.68 -0.89
C SER A 204 18.87 -12.69 -0.30
N PRO A 205 18.06 -12.01 -1.13
CA PRO A 205 16.99 -11.16 -0.64
C PRO A 205 15.97 -11.95 0.20
N ALA A 206 15.48 -11.35 1.27
CA ALA A 206 14.51 -11.97 2.17
C ALA A 206 13.18 -11.22 2.21
N TYR A 207 12.14 -11.93 2.64
CA TYR A 207 10.77 -11.45 2.72
C TYR A 207 10.15 -11.82 4.06
N VAL A 208 9.14 -11.04 4.45
CA VAL A 208 8.35 -11.27 5.65
C VAL A 208 6.90 -11.44 5.23
N LEU A 209 6.35 -12.65 5.39
CA LEU A 209 4.91 -12.85 5.41
C LEU A 209 4.40 -12.44 6.80
N VAL A 210 3.53 -11.44 6.83
CA VAL A 210 2.95 -10.91 8.05
C VAL A 210 1.50 -11.31 8.12
N THR A 211 1.12 -11.93 9.23
CA THR A 211 -0.27 -12.08 9.65
C THR A 211 -0.57 -11.06 10.72
N LEU A 212 -1.39 -10.08 10.39
CA LEU A 212 -1.75 -8.97 11.26
C LEU A 212 -3.18 -9.14 11.78
N SER A 213 -3.32 -9.08 13.09
CA SER A 213 -4.62 -9.08 13.78
C SER A 213 -4.66 -7.92 14.74
N ASN A 214 -5.83 -7.34 14.98
CA ASN A 214 -5.95 -6.38 16.06
C ASN A 214 -6.03 -7.13 17.40
N ARG A 215 -5.64 -6.46 18.48
CA ARG A 215 -5.54 -7.11 19.80
C ARG A 215 -6.91 -7.50 20.37
N GLN A 216 -7.95 -6.75 20.00
CA GLN A 216 -9.33 -6.92 20.46
C GLN A 216 -10.05 -8.06 19.74
N GLY A 217 -9.57 -8.49 18.57
CA GLY A 217 -10.11 -9.61 17.80
C GLY A 217 -11.34 -9.29 16.95
N ASP A 218 -11.74 -8.02 16.88
CA ASP A 218 -12.87 -7.50 16.10
C ASP A 218 -12.54 -7.27 14.62
N MET A 219 -11.27 -7.41 14.21
CA MET A 219 -10.85 -7.31 12.81
C MET A 219 -10.44 -8.67 12.26
N ALA A 220 -10.87 -8.97 11.03
CA ALA A 220 -10.37 -10.10 10.27
C ALA A 220 -8.84 -10.01 10.11
N SER A 221 -8.16 -11.16 10.21
CA SER A 221 -6.71 -11.18 10.04
C SER A 221 -6.32 -10.77 8.62
N GLN A 222 -5.38 -9.84 8.51
CA GLN A 222 -4.79 -9.43 7.25
C GLN A 222 -3.52 -10.24 7.02
N HIS A 223 -3.30 -10.71 5.80
CA HIS A 223 -2.13 -11.51 5.44
C HIS A 223 -1.48 -10.92 4.20
N TYR A 224 -0.25 -10.43 4.34
CA TYR A 224 0.47 -9.87 3.20
C TYR A 224 1.98 -10.02 3.36
N ILE A 225 2.67 -10.00 2.22
CA ILE A 225 4.13 -10.12 2.15
C ILE A 225 4.77 -8.73 2.09
N THR A 226 5.95 -8.59 2.69
CA THR A 226 6.73 -7.36 2.65
C THR A 226 8.20 -7.69 2.40
N PRO A 227 8.87 -7.04 1.43
CA PRO A 227 10.29 -7.23 1.22
C PRO A 227 11.10 -6.71 2.42
N LEU A 228 12.18 -7.42 2.77
CA LEU A 228 13.13 -6.97 3.77
C LEU A 228 14.23 -6.16 3.10
N GLN A 229 14.23 -4.85 3.31
CA GLN A 229 15.23 -3.94 2.73
C GLN A 229 16.18 -3.47 3.83
N ASN A 230 17.47 -3.82 3.72
CA ASN A 230 18.49 -3.44 4.70
C ASN A 230 18.09 -3.78 6.16
N GLY A 231 17.48 -4.96 6.36
CA GLY A 231 17.00 -5.39 7.67
C GLY A 231 15.74 -4.69 8.15
N VAL A 232 15.03 -3.96 7.30
CA VAL A 232 13.78 -3.25 7.63
C VAL A 232 12.62 -3.76 6.80
N ALA A 233 11.51 -4.08 7.46
CA ALA A 233 10.22 -4.35 6.84
C ALA A 233 9.22 -3.26 7.25
N LEU A 234 8.47 -2.72 6.30
CA LEU A 234 7.47 -1.68 6.52
C LEU A 234 6.06 -2.30 6.55
N LEU A 235 5.39 -2.21 7.69
CA LEU A 235 4.02 -2.69 7.85
C LEU A 235 3.08 -1.50 7.81
N GLY A 236 2.20 -1.43 6.81
CA GLY A 236 1.24 -0.34 6.71
C GLY A 236 0.94 0.03 5.27
N HIS A 237 0.73 1.33 5.04
CA HIS A 237 0.28 1.85 3.76
C HIS A 237 0.70 3.28 3.50
N GLU A 238 0.76 3.62 2.22
CA GLU A 238 0.82 5.00 1.74
C GLU A 238 -0.59 5.51 1.37
N ALA A 239 -0.66 6.71 0.81
CA ALA A 239 -1.92 7.31 0.37
C ALA A 239 -2.65 6.47 -0.70
N CYS A 240 -1.90 5.76 -1.54
CA CYS A 240 -2.40 5.09 -2.75
C CYS A 240 -2.59 3.58 -2.61
N GLY A 241 -2.31 3.00 -1.45
CA GLY A 241 -2.40 1.57 -1.21
C GLY A 241 -1.37 1.12 -0.17
N GLY A 242 -1.32 -0.17 0.09
CA GLY A 242 -0.40 -0.69 1.10
C GLY A 242 -0.54 -2.17 1.36
N ALA A 243 0.32 -2.66 2.24
CA ALA A 243 0.27 -4.03 2.71
C ALA A 243 -0.81 -4.23 3.78
N PHE A 244 -0.96 -3.25 4.68
CA PHE A 244 -1.82 -3.35 5.86
C PHE A 244 -2.55 -2.04 6.17
N ALA A 245 -3.84 -2.14 6.49
CA ALA A 245 -4.61 -1.04 7.05
C ALA A 245 -4.37 -0.95 8.56
N LEU A 246 -3.72 0.14 8.98
CA LEU A 246 -3.46 0.44 10.38
C LEU A 246 -4.36 1.60 10.83
N GLU A 247 -5.19 1.34 11.82
CA GLU A 247 -6.05 2.32 12.48
C GLU A 247 -5.26 3.04 13.56
N GLU A 248 -5.47 4.35 13.66
CA GLU A 248 -4.75 5.23 14.57
C GLU A 248 -4.90 4.83 16.04
N GLY A 249 -3.79 4.70 16.76
CA GLY A 249 -3.77 4.35 18.20
C GLY A 249 -4.25 2.92 18.52
N LYS A 250 -4.57 2.11 17.52
CA LYS A 250 -5.00 0.71 17.75
C LYS A 250 -3.79 -0.17 18.01
N SER A 251 -3.99 -1.15 18.90
CA SER A 251 -3.00 -2.19 19.21
C SER A 251 -3.15 -3.39 18.28
N TYR A 252 -2.02 -3.89 17.79
CA TYR A 252 -1.94 -5.01 16.87
C TYR A 252 -1.03 -6.12 17.38
N ARG A 253 -1.29 -7.32 16.87
CA ARG A 253 -0.42 -8.49 16.96
C ARG A 253 -0.01 -8.91 15.55
N ALA A 254 1.29 -8.94 15.31
CA ALA A 254 1.89 -9.41 14.06
C ALA A 254 2.62 -10.74 14.28
N LYS A 255 2.15 -11.80 13.62
CA LYS A 255 2.90 -13.04 13.45
C LYS A 255 3.74 -12.93 12.18
N LEU A 256 5.03 -13.26 12.29
CA LEU A 256 6.00 -13.11 11.21
C LEU A 256 6.51 -14.47 10.75
N GLU A 257 6.51 -14.69 9.45
CA GLU A 257 7.17 -15.81 8.78
C GLU A 257 8.18 -15.23 7.80
N VAL A 258 9.47 -15.46 8.07
CA VAL A 258 10.56 -14.88 7.27
C VAL A 258 11.19 -15.96 6.42
N PHE A 259 11.40 -15.65 5.15
CA PHE A 259 11.98 -16.58 4.18
C PHE A 259 12.84 -15.86 3.14
N ASP A 260 13.80 -16.56 2.58
CA ASP A 260 14.71 -16.06 1.55
C ASP A 260 14.14 -16.17 0.13
N ALA A 261 14.92 -15.78 -0.87
CA ALA A 261 14.51 -15.84 -2.28
C ALA A 261 14.32 -17.28 -2.79
N ALA A 262 14.98 -18.28 -2.23
CA ALA A 262 14.77 -19.70 -2.56
C ALA A 262 13.55 -20.32 -1.85
N GLY A 263 13.02 -19.60 -0.85
CA GLY A 263 11.90 -19.99 -0.02
C GLY A 263 12.27 -20.86 1.17
N ASN A 264 13.52 -20.83 1.64
CA ASN A 264 13.91 -21.41 2.92
C ASN A 264 13.47 -20.49 4.05
N THR A 265 12.92 -21.06 5.12
CA THR A 265 12.32 -20.31 6.22
C THR A 265 13.28 -20.17 7.40
N ALA A 266 13.28 -18.96 7.99
CA ALA A 266 13.95 -18.69 9.24
C ALA A 266 13.24 -19.41 10.41
N PRO A 267 13.94 -19.68 11.54
CA PRO A 267 13.29 -20.17 12.75
C PRO A 267 12.14 -19.25 13.21
N ALA A 268 11.03 -19.83 13.65
CA ALA A 268 9.86 -19.08 14.11
C ALA A 268 10.20 -18.16 15.30
N VAL A 269 9.52 -17.02 15.37
CA VAL A 269 9.63 -16.05 16.46
C VAL A 269 8.27 -15.81 17.11
N PRO A 270 8.21 -15.41 18.39
CA PRO A 270 6.97 -14.99 19.02
C PRO A 270 6.31 -13.83 18.25
N PRO A 271 4.97 -13.72 18.27
CA PRO A 271 4.29 -12.57 17.67
C PRO A 271 4.74 -11.25 18.30
N LEU A 272 4.88 -10.22 17.48
CA LEU A 272 5.17 -8.87 17.93
C LEU A 272 3.87 -8.16 18.29
N LEU A 273 3.90 -7.38 19.37
CA LEU A 273 2.83 -6.47 19.75
C LEU A 273 3.29 -5.04 19.50
N PHE A 274 2.42 -4.21 18.95
CA PHE A 274 2.69 -2.79 18.75
C PHE A 274 1.41 -1.97 18.70
N GLU A 275 1.56 -0.66 18.85
CA GLU A 275 0.51 0.32 18.61
C GLU A 275 0.78 1.03 17.29
N ALA A 276 -0.27 1.22 16.50
CA ALA A 276 -0.18 1.96 15.26
C ALA A 276 0.06 3.46 15.54
N PRO A 277 0.93 4.12 14.78
CA PRO A 277 1.33 5.49 15.09
C PRO A 277 0.18 6.48 14.91
N VAL A 278 0.17 7.44 15.82
CA VAL A 278 -0.77 8.57 15.88
C VAL A 278 -0.24 9.72 15.04
N ALA A 279 -1.10 10.43 14.32
CA ALA A 279 -0.68 11.55 13.50
C ALA A 279 -0.25 12.70 14.41
N ILE A 280 1.02 13.09 14.35
CA ILE A 280 1.48 14.33 14.98
C ILE A 280 1.11 15.46 14.02
N LEU A 281 0.24 16.38 14.45
CA LEU A 281 -0.01 17.62 13.72
C LEU A 281 1.30 18.41 13.70
N GLU A 282 2.03 18.41 12.58
CA GLU A 282 3.06 19.42 12.34
C GLU A 282 2.35 20.77 12.18
N ASN A 283 2.31 21.56 13.25
CA ASN A 283 2.00 23.00 13.13
C ASN A 283 3.09 23.62 12.25
N ARG A 284 2.77 23.88 10.98
CA ARG A 284 3.54 24.77 10.11
C ARG A 284 2.83 26.09 9.96
#